data_AF-A0AAW0H330-F1
#
_entry.id   AF-A0AAW0H330-F1
#
_cell.length_a   1.000
_cell.length_b   1.000
_cell.length_c   1.000
_cell.angle_alpha   90.00
_cell.angle_beta   90.00
_cell.angle_gamma   90.00
#
_symmetry.space_group_name_H-M   'P 1'
#
loop_
_entity.id
_entity.type
_entity.pdbx_description
1 polymer ?
#
loop_
_entity_poly.entity_id
_entity_poly.type
_entity_poly.pdbx_seq_one_letter_code
_entity_poly.pdbx_strand_id
1 'polypeptide(L)' 'MLGWKPIPWELKLDDIEESESIRKDLETCKNQKGDVEGVWTSDGEGDTGLSSDPKSRVQMINDQIGYKPQPTTAHLSLET' A
#
# COMPACT_ATOMS: atom_id res chain seq x y z
N MET A 1 1.91 52.29 -10.15
CA MET A 1 0.63 51.58 -9.94
C MET A 1 0.69 50.94 -8.56
N LEU A 2 -0.27 51.21 -7.67
CA LEU A 2 -0.28 50.64 -6.32
C LEU A 2 -0.75 49.18 -6.39
N GLY A 3 0.10 48.25 -5.93
CA GLY A 3 -0.19 46.81 -5.93
C GLY A 3 -1.10 46.42 -4.76
N TRP A 4 -2.00 45.48 -5.00
CA TRP A 4 -2.89 44.94 -3.96
C TRP A 4 -2.15 43.88 -3.15
N LYS A 5 -2.47 43.80 -1.85
CA LYS A 5 -1.94 42.76 -0.98
C LYS A 5 -2.88 41.54 -1.05
N PRO A 6 -2.36 40.32 -1.21
CA PRO A 6 -3.16 39.10 -1.08
C PRO A 6 -3.82 39.03 0.30
N ILE A 7 -5.07 38.58 0.33
CA ILE A 7 -5.86 38.47 1.56
C ILE A 7 -5.48 37.17 2.25
N PRO A 8 -5.06 37.20 3.53
CA PRO A 8 -4.87 35.99 4.32
C PRO A 8 -6.21 35.28 4.53
N TRP A 9 -6.27 33.99 4.23
CA TRP A 9 -7.42 33.16 4.58
C TRP A 9 -7.26 32.67 6.02
N GLU A 10 -8.31 32.82 6.82
CA GLU A 10 -8.36 32.32 8.20
C GLU A 10 -9.27 31.09 8.27
N LEU A 11 -8.82 30.10 9.02
CA LEU A 11 -9.60 28.89 9.28
C LEU A 11 -10.75 29.23 10.23
N LYS A 12 -11.97 28.84 9.85
CA LYS A 12 -13.20 29.12 10.59
C LYS A 12 -13.66 27.89 11.36
N LEU A 13 -14.59 28.11 12.28
CA LEU A 13 -15.23 27.00 12.99
C LEU A 13 -16.06 26.13 12.04
N ASP A 14 -16.55 26.68 10.93
CA ASP A 14 -17.21 25.91 9.86
C ASP A 14 -16.28 24.83 9.28
N ASP A 15 -14.98 25.08 9.20
CA ASP A 15 -14.00 24.13 8.65
C ASP A 15 -13.82 22.89 9.57
N ILE A 16 -14.22 22.99 10.84
CA ILE A 16 -14.16 21.86 11.79
C ILE A 16 -15.24 20.82 11.45
N GLU A 17 -16.42 21.25 11.02
CA GLU A 17 -17.49 20.34 10.62
C GLU A 17 -17.08 19.52 9.39
N GLU A 18 -16.41 20.16 8.42
CA GLU A 18 -15.82 19.45 7.27
C GLU A 18 -14.84 18.36 7.74
N SER A 19 -13.94 18.69 8.67
CA SER A 19 -12.99 17.72 9.22
C SER A 19 -13.69 16.56 9.94
N GLU A 20 -14.74 16.85 10.72
CA GLU A 20 -15.51 15.80 11.38
C GLU A 20 -16.25 14.90 10.39
N SER A 21 -16.79 15.48 9.32
CA SER A 21 -17.45 14.72 8.25
C SER A 21 -16.49 13.72 7.59
N ILE A 22 -15.25 14.13 7.34
CA ILE A 22 -14.21 13.26 6.75
C ILE A 22 -13.86 12.12 7.71
N ARG A 23 -13.71 12.40 9.01
CA ARG A 23 -13.46 11.35 10.02
C ARG A 23 -14.63 10.38 10.10
N LYS A 24 -15.86 10.89 10.08
CA LYS A 24 -17.08 10.08 10.08
C LYS A 24 -17.17 9.21 8.84
N ASP A 25 -16.88 9.73 7.65
CA ASP A 25 -16.88 8.95 6.40
C ASP A 25 -15.83 7.83 6.41
N LEU A 26 -14.64 8.11 6.96
CA LEU A 26 -13.61 7.09 7.15
C LEU A 26 -14.06 6.00 8.14
N GLU A 27 -14.76 6.38 9.20
CA GLU A 27 -15.33 5.43 10.17
C GLU A 27 -16.54 4.65 9.61
N THR A 28 -17.41 5.25 8.82
CA THR A 28 -18.53 4.53 8.17
C THR A 28 -18.01 3.63 7.05
N CYS A 29 -16.96 4.03 6.34
CA CYS A 29 -16.26 3.17 5.41
C CYS A 29 -15.60 1.99 6.15
N LYS A 30 -15.01 2.19 7.34
CA LYS A 30 -14.52 1.06 8.17
C LYS A 30 -15.64 0.08 8.56
N ASN A 31 -16.86 0.56 8.83
CA ASN A 31 -17.95 -0.27 9.34
C ASN A 31 -18.86 -0.89 8.26
N GLN A 32 -18.91 -0.34 7.04
CA GLN A 32 -19.52 -1.00 5.88
C GLN A 32 -18.49 -1.72 5.00
N LYS A 33 -17.21 -1.44 5.24
CA LYS A 33 -16.05 -2.14 4.69
C LYS A 33 -15.33 -2.87 5.81
N GLY A 34 -16.10 -3.63 6.59
CA GLY A 34 -15.64 -4.93 7.11
C GLY A 34 -15.42 -5.95 5.97
N ASP A 35 -14.94 -5.47 4.83
CA ASP A 35 -14.40 -6.22 3.69
C ASP A 35 -13.18 -5.47 3.08
N VAL A 36 -12.63 -4.47 3.80
CA VAL A 36 -11.27 -3.93 3.64
C VAL A 36 -10.72 -3.79 5.05
N GLU A 37 -10.61 -4.92 5.74
CA GLU A 37 -9.40 -5.15 6.51
C GLU A 37 -8.25 -5.19 5.50
N GLY A 38 -7.52 -4.09 5.39
CA GLY A 38 -6.45 -4.01 4.39
C GLY A 38 -5.64 -2.72 4.40
N VAL A 39 -5.94 -1.78 5.29
CA VAL A 39 -5.07 -0.61 5.56
C VAL A 39 -4.62 -0.65 7.03
N TRP A 40 -4.16 -1.84 7.46
CA TRP A 40 -3.28 -2.01 8.63
C TRP A 40 -2.28 -3.16 8.45
N THR A 41 -2.39 -3.93 7.36
CA THR A 41 -1.34 -4.85 6.86
C THR A 41 -0.88 -4.37 5.49
N SER A 42 -0.05 -3.33 5.46
CA SER A 42 0.72 -3.00 4.26
C SER A 42 2.19 -2.82 4.65
N ASP A 43 2.74 -3.81 5.34
CA ASP A 43 4.12 -4.19 5.10
C ASP A 43 4.15 -4.96 3.76
N GLY A 44 4.44 -4.23 2.68
CA GLY A 44 4.73 -4.80 1.37
C GLY A 44 3.67 -4.52 0.29
N GLU A 45 4.17 -4.20 -0.90
CA GLU A 45 3.45 -4.24 -2.17
C GLU A 45 2.42 -3.13 -2.43
N GLY A 46 2.94 -1.91 -2.48
CA GLY A 46 2.56 -0.98 -3.55
C GLY A 46 3.47 -1.19 -4.76
N ASP A 47 3.33 -2.30 -5.48
CA ASP A 47 3.71 -2.34 -6.88
C ASP A 47 2.66 -3.12 -7.69
N THR A 48 2.33 -2.50 -8.80
CA THR A 48 1.41 -2.88 -9.85
C THR A 48 1.18 -4.38 -10.08
N GLY A 49 -0.08 -4.70 -10.40
CA GLY A 49 -0.36 -5.68 -11.44
C GLY A 49 -0.89 -7.01 -10.97
N LEU A 50 -2.21 -7.17 -11.10
CA LEU A 50 -2.85 -8.29 -11.78
C LEU A 50 -1.91 -9.47 -12.13
N SER A 51 -1.76 -10.42 -11.21
CA SER A 51 -1.28 -11.75 -11.56
C SER A 51 -1.87 -12.77 -10.61
N SER A 52 -3.10 -13.18 -10.89
CA SER A 52 -3.79 -14.31 -10.28
C SER A 52 -3.17 -15.64 -10.76
N ASP A 53 -1.88 -15.82 -10.52
CA ASP A 53 -1.17 -17.07 -10.76
C ASP A 53 -0.82 -17.64 -9.37
N PRO A 54 -1.08 -18.92 -9.05
CA PRO A 54 -0.67 -19.54 -7.78
C PRO A 54 0.86 -19.74 -7.68
N LYS A 55 1.61 -18.77 -8.22
CA LYS A 55 3.05 -18.76 -8.29
C LYS A 55 3.57 -18.22 -6.97
N SER A 56 4.30 -19.07 -6.26
CA SER A 56 4.96 -18.70 -5.00
C SER A 56 5.65 -17.34 -5.16
N ARG A 57 5.50 -16.44 -4.16
CA ARG A 57 6.15 -15.13 -4.13
C ARG A 57 7.63 -15.21 -4.52
N VAL A 58 8.31 -16.26 -4.09
CA VAL A 58 9.72 -16.54 -4.45
C VAL A 58 9.92 -16.66 -5.97
N GLN A 59 9.01 -17.35 -6.65
CA GLN A 59 9.06 -17.52 -8.09
C GLN A 59 8.73 -16.22 -8.84
N MET A 60 7.81 -15.40 -8.31
CA MET A 60 7.56 -14.06 -8.86
C MET A 60 8.81 -13.18 -8.76
N ILE A 61 9.47 -13.17 -7.60
CA ILE A 61 10.71 -12.41 -7.39
C ILE A 61 11.81 -12.92 -8.34
N ASN A 62 12.00 -14.24 -8.44
CA ASN A 62 12.99 -14.85 -9.33
C ASN A 62 12.80 -14.44 -10.79
N ASP A 63 11.56 -14.43 -11.29
CA ASP A 63 11.25 -14.02 -12.65
C ASP A 63 11.46 -12.51 -12.87
N GLN A 64 11.13 -11.66 -11.88
CA GLN A 64 11.39 -10.21 -11.95
C GLN A 64 12.88 -9.87 -11.98
N ILE A 65 13.71 -10.56 -11.21
CA ILE A 65 15.16 -10.31 -11.16
C ILE A 65 15.95 -11.13 -12.21
N GLY A 66 15.26 -11.90 -13.06
CA GLY A 66 15.89 -12.77 -14.06
C GLY A 66 16.72 -13.92 -13.47
N TYR A 67 16.51 -14.25 -12.19
CA TYR A 67 17.25 -15.30 -11.50
C TYR A 67 16.64 -16.68 -11.77
N LYS A 68 17.49 -17.61 -12.21
CA LYS A 68 17.12 -19.01 -12.44
C LYS A 68 17.91 -19.87 -11.45
N PRO A 69 17.34 -20.23 -10.28
CA PRO A 69 18.04 -21.08 -9.34
C PRO A 69 18.38 -22.39 -10.04
N GLN A 70 19.66 -22.75 -10.07
CA GLN A 70 20.01 -24.10 -10.46
C GLN A 70 19.41 -25.04 -9.42
N PRO A 71 18.82 -26.18 -9.82
CA PRO A 71 18.47 -27.21 -8.85
C PRO A 71 19.77 -27.57 -8.15
N THR A 72 19.94 -27.13 -6.92
CA THR A 72 21.06 -27.53 -6.09
C THR A 72 20.89 -29.02 -5.90
N THR A 73 21.57 -29.81 -6.72
CA THR A 73 21.86 -31.18 -6.39
C THR A 73 22.55 -31.12 -5.03
N ALA A 74 21.94 -31.73 -4.02
CA ALA A 74 22.57 -32.02 -2.74
C ALA A 74 23.71 -33.04 -2.97
N HIS A 75 24.71 -32.65 -3.76
CA HIS A 75 26.02 -33.26 -3.79
C HIS A 75 26.87 -32.39 -2.87
N LEU A 76 27.66 -33.04 -2.02
CA LEU A 76 28.52 -32.46 -0.99
C LEU A 76 27.86 -32.25 0.38
N SER A 77 27.37 -33.33 0.99
CA SER A 77 27.54 -33.53 2.43
C SER A 77 27.64 -35.02 2.77
N LEU A 78 28.90 -35.44 2.81
CA LEU A 78 29.55 -36.54 3.52
C LEU A 78 29.12 -38.00 3.29
N GLU A 79 30.06 -38.70 2.66
CA GLU A 79 30.38 -40.12 2.80
C GLU A 79 30.53 -40.56 4.27
N THR A 80 30.05 -41.79 4.52
CA THR A 80 30.37 -42.81 5.56
C THR A 80 30.39 -42.45 7.05
#